data_AF-A0A378ARV6-F1
#
_entry.id   AF-A0A378ARV6-F1
#
_cell.length_a   1.000
_cell.length_b   1.000
_cell.length_c   1.000
_cell.angle_alpha   90.00
_cell.angle_beta   90.00
_cell.angle_gamma   90.00
#
_symmetry.space_group_name_H-M   'P 1'
#
loop_
_entity.id
_entity.type
_entity.pdbx_description
1 polymer ?
#
loop_
_entity_poly.entity_id
_entity_poly.type
_entity_poly.pdbx_seq_one_letter_code
_entity_poly.pdbx_strand_id
1 'polypeptide(L)'
;MKKGTVLNADISAVISRLGHTDTLVVCDAGLPVPRSSTRIDMALTQGVPSFMQVLEVVTTEMQVEAAVIAEEIKTHNPQLHATLLHSPRAAAAAPGKYH
;
A
#
# COMPACT_ATOMS: atom_id res chain seq x y z
N MET A 1 -10.58 9.87 20.41
CA MET A 1 -9.18 9.48 20.13
C MET A 1 -9.13 7.99 19.90
N LYS A 2 -8.57 7.55 18.76
CA LYS A 2 -8.51 6.12 18.41
C LYS A 2 -7.42 5.42 19.22
N LYS A 3 -7.71 4.21 19.73
CA LYS A 3 -6.70 3.28 20.27
C LYS A 3 -6.20 2.41 19.11
N GLY A 4 -4.90 2.12 19.04
CA GLY A 4 -4.31 1.30 17.98
C GLY A 4 -3.22 2.02 17.19
N THR A 5 -2.83 1.46 16.05
CA THR A 5 -1.65 1.89 15.26
C THR A 5 -2.01 2.74 14.03
N VAL A 6 -3.18 2.53 13.39
CA VAL A 6 -3.61 3.37 12.26
C VAL A 6 -4.29 4.62 12.79
N LEU A 7 -3.52 5.71 12.95
CA LEU A 7 -4.04 6.96 13.52
C LEU A 7 -4.57 7.96 12.48
N ASN A 8 -4.16 7.81 11.22
CA ASN A 8 -4.65 8.68 10.15
C ASN A 8 -6.16 8.45 9.93
N ALA A 9 -6.92 9.54 9.99
CA ALA A 9 -8.39 9.49 9.92
C ALA A 9 -8.88 9.02 8.55
N ASP A 10 -8.26 9.49 7.46
CA ASP A 10 -8.66 9.13 6.09
C ASP A 10 -8.32 7.68 5.76
N ILE A 11 -7.14 7.20 6.18
CA ILE A 11 -6.77 5.78 6.05
C ILE A 11 -7.76 4.91 6.83
N SER A 12 -8.08 5.28 8.07
CA SER A 12 -9.07 4.55 8.88
C SER A 12 -10.44 4.53 8.20
N ALA A 13 -10.87 5.66 7.63
CA ALA A 13 -12.14 5.79 6.94
C ALA A 13 -12.20 4.93 5.67
N VAL A 14 -11.12 4.88 4.88
CA VAL A 14 -11.06 4.04 3.68
C VAL A 14 -11.05 2.57 4.05
N ILE A 15 -10.17 2.14 4.97
CA ILE A 15 -10.05 0.71 5.36
C ILE A 15 -11.38 0.18 5.91
N SER A 16 -12.08 0.96 6.74
CA SER A 16 -13.37 0.54 7.32
C SER A 16 -14.52 0.41 6.30
N ARG A 17 -14.34 0.92 5.07
CA ARG A 17 -15.34 0.85 4.00
C ARG A 17 -15.02 -0.19 2.93
N LEU A 18 -13.82 -0.80 2.96
CA LEU A 18 -13.43 -1.81 1.99
C LEU A 18 -14.36 -3.02 2.09
N GLY A 19 -14.98 -3.36 0.97
CA GLY A 19 -15.63 -4.64 0.74
C GLY A 19 -14.64 -5.71 0.30
N HIS A 20 -15.15 -6.93 0.09
CA HIS A 20 -14.35 -7.99 -0.54
C HIS A 20 -13.98 -7.57 -1.97
N THR A 21 -12.72 -7.81 -2.35
CA THR A 21 -12.09 -7.44 -3.63
C THR A 21 -11.86 -5.95 -3.90
N ASP A 22 -12.25 -5.05 -2.99
CA ASP A 22 -11.86 -3.65 -3.09
C ASP A 22 -10.34 -3.49 -3.00
N THR A 23 -9.80 -2.48 -3.68
CA THR A 23 -8.36 -2.27 -3.78
C THR A 23 -7.94 -0.94 -3.16
N LEU A 24 -6.75 -0.95 -2.56
CA LEU A 24 -6.07 0.21 -2.00
C LEU A 24 -4.64 0.22 -2.50
N VAL A 25 -4.20 1.35 -3.04
CA VAL A 25 -2.85 1.51 -3.58
C VAL A 25 -2.01 2.34 -2.61
N VAL A 26 -0.88 1.78 -2.17
CA VAL A 26 0.22 2.53 -1.56
C VAL A 26 1.25 2.76 -2.67
N CYS A 27 1.65 4.01 -2.89
CA CYS A 27 2.55 4.38 -3.98
C CYS A 27 3.67 5.31 -3.50
N ASP A 28 4.70 5.46 -4.33
CA ASP A 28 5.70 6.50 -4.14
C ASP A 28 5.15 7.89 -4.51
N ALA A 29 5.96 8.93 -4.28
CA ALA A 29 5.58 10.33 -4.50
C ALA A 29 5.42 10.71 -5.99
N GLY A 30 5.85 9.86 -6.92
CA GLY A 30 5.85 10.13 -8.36
C GLY A 30 4.68 9.51 -9.12
N LEU A 31 3.92 8.58 -8.51
CA LEU A 31 2.85 7.88 -9.22
C LEU A 31 1.67 8.84 -9.54
N PRO A 32 1.24 8.93 -10.82
CA PRO A 32 0.06 9.70 -11.17
C PRO A 32 -1.21 9.05 -10.61
N VAL A 33 -2.03 9.82 -9.89
CA VAL A 33 -3.30 9.36 -9.30
C VAL A 33 -4.48 9.76 -10.19
N PRO A 34 -5.30 8.80 -10.68
CA PRO A 34 -6.50 9.10 -11.45
C PRO A 34 -7.50 9.97 -10.67
N ARG A 35 -8.18 10.91 -11.34
CA ARG A 35 -9.17 11.80 -10.70
C ARG A 35 -10.40 11.07 -10.14
N SER A 36 -10.66 9.86 -10.63
CA SER A 36 -11.76 9.00 -10.15
C SER A 36 -11.47 8.35 -8.81
N SER A 37 -10.22 8.38 -8.34
CA SER A 37 -9.80 7.71 -7.11
C SER A 37 -9.60 8.70 -5.97
N THR A 38 -9.95 8.29 -4.75
CA THR A 38 -9.65 9.06 -3.54
C THR A 38 -8.13 9.14 -3.35
N ARG A 39 -7.59 10.36 -3.24
CA ARG A 39 -6.17 10.59 -2.95
C ARG A 39 -5.98 10.97 -1.48
N ILE A 40 -5.16 10.20 -0.78
CA ILE A 40 -4.66 10.54 0.56
C ILE A 40 -3.16 10.82 0.44
N ASP A 41 -2.77 12.09 0.50
CA ASP A 41 -1.37 12.48 0.38
C ASP A 41 -0.69 12.46 1.75
N MET A 42 0.21 11.50 1.93
CA MET A 42 0.96 11.30 3.17
C MET A 42 2.40 11.85 3.06
N ALA A 43 2.85 12.27 1.88
CA ALA A 43 4.23 12.66 1.66
C ALA A 43 4.52 14.00 2.37
N LEU A 44 5.40 13.97 3.37
CA LEU A 44 5.84 15.16 4.07
C LEU A 44 7.08 15.77 3.40
N THR A 45 8.05 14.91 3.08
CA THR A 45 9.30 15.27 2.41
C THR A 45 9.90 14.01 1.76
N GLN A 46 11.05 14.13 1.09
CA GLN A 46 11.70 12.97 0.46
C GLN A 46 11.94 11.85 1.48
N GLY A 47 11.32 10.69 1.22
CA GLY A 47 11.46 9.50 2.06
C GLY A 47 10.67 9.51 3.37
N VAL A 48 9.84 10.53 3.64
CA VAL A 48 9.06 10.62 4.89
C VAL A 48 7.57 10.84 4.59
N PRO A 49 6.69 9.92 5.04
CA PRO A 49 7.01 8.58 5.55
C PRO A 49 7.59 7.68 4.44
N SER A 50 8.30 6.61 4.81
CA SER A 50 8.78 5.64 3.85
C SER A 50 7.62 4.76 3.32
N PHE A 51 7.79 4.21 2.12
CA PHE A 51 6.82 3.29 1.53
C PHE A 51 6.48 2.13 2.47
N MET A 52 7.49 1.50 3.08
CA MET A 52 7.29 0.37 3.98
C MET A 52 6.56 0.76 5.27
N GLN A 53 6.82 1.95 5.82
CA GLN A 53 6.09 2.43 7.00
C GLN A 53 4.59 2.56 6.71
N VAL A 54 4.23 3.12 5.55
CA VAL A 54 2.82 3.26 5.16
C VAL A 54 2.19 1.88 4.94
N LEU A 55 2.85 1.00 4.18
CA LEU A 55 2.35 -0.35 3.91
C LEU A 55 2.14 -1.16 5.19
N GLU A 56 3.10 -1.15 6.11
CA GLU A 56 2.99 -1.86 7.38
C GLU A 56 1.82 -1.34 8.22
N VAL A 57 1.65 -0.02 8.32
CA VAL A 57 0.52 0.57 9.06
C VAL A 57 -0.81 0.20 8.41
N VAL A 58 -0.96 0.37 7.09
CA VAL A 58 -2.22 0.04 6.39
C VAL A 58 -2.60 -1.43 6.60
N THR A 59 -1.64 -2.33 6.44
CA THR A 59 -1.84 -3.78 6.62
C THR A 59 -1.97 -4.23 8.08
N THR A 60 -2.02 -3.30 9.05
CA THR A 60 -2.46 -3.62 10.42
C THR A 60 -3.96 -3.72 10.58
N GLU A 61 -4.74 -3.03 9.76
CA GLU A 61 -6.20 -3.04 9.82
C GLU A 61 -6.84 -3.57 8.53
N MET A 62 -6.15 -3.50 7.39
CA MET A 62 -6.62 -4.06 6.12
C MET A 62 -6.37 -5.57 6.06
N GLN A 63 -7.42 -6.34 5.77
CA GLN A 63 -7.31 -7.77 5.41
C GLN A 63 -6.87 -7.89 3.95
N VAL A 64 -5.68 -8.43 3.72
CA VAL A 64 -5.09 -8.52 2.38
C VAL A 64 -5.14 -9.97 1.90
N GLU A 65 -5.81 -10.19 0.76
CA GLU A 65 -5.89 -11.50 0.11
C GLU A 65 -5.03 -11.60 -1.16
N ALA A 66 -4.65 -10.45 -1.74
CA ALA A 66 -3.81 -10.37 -2.92
C ALA A 66 -2.97 -9.09 -2.93
N ALA A 67 -1.80 -9.12 -3.56
CA ALA A 67 -0.99 -7.95 -3.84
C ALA A 67 -0.55 -7.93 -5.32
N VAL A 68 -0.62 -6.75 -5.95
CA VAL A 68 -0.16 -6.53 -7.32
C VAL A 68 1.01 -5.55 -7.29
N ILE A 69 2.12 -5.91 -7.93
CA ILE A 69 3.34 -5.13 -7.95
C ILE A 69 3.81 -4.99 -9.40
N ALA A 70 4.24 -3.80 -9.79
CA ALA A 70 4.81 -3.54 -11.11
C ALA A 70 6.08 -4.39 -11.34
N GLU A 71 6.21 -5.00 -12.52
CA GLU A 71 7.32 -5.92 -12.84
C GLU A 71 8.68 -5.21 -12.80
N GLU A 72 8.68 -3.92 -13.15
CA GLU A 72 9.84 -3.03 -13.20
C GLU A 72 10.53 -2.87 -11.84
N ILE A 73 9.83 -3.14 -10.72
CA ILE A 73 10.44 -3.08 -9.38
C ILE A 73 11.60 -4.06 -9.26
N LYS A 74 11.55 -5.20 -9.97
CA LYS A 74 12.59 -6.24 -9.90
C LYS A 74 13.93 -5.73 -10.41
N THR A 75 13.91 -4.82 -11.37
CA THR A 75 15.11 -4.26 -12.00
C THR A 75 15.50 -2.91 -11.38
N HIS A 76 14.54 -2.03 -11.11
CA HIS A 76 14.80 -0.66 -10.65
C HIS A 76 14.88 -0.54 -9.13
N ASN A 77 14.27 -1.45 -8.37
CA ASN A 77 14.31 -1.44 -6.91
C ASN A 77 14.30 -2.86 -6.32
N PRO A 78 15.32 -3.67 -6.63
CA PRO A 78 15.37 -5.09 -6.22
C PRO A 78 15.37 -5.27 -4.70
N GLN A 79 15.92 -4.30 -3.96
CA GLN A 79 15.96 -4.33 -2.50
C GLN A 79 14.56 -4.18 -1.91
N LEU A 80 13.79 -3.17 -2.35
CA LEU A 80 12.41 -3.00 -1.90
C LEU A 80 11.53 -4.18 -2.33
N HIS A 81 11.72 -4.69 -3.54
CA HIS A 81 11.04 -5.90 -4.00
C HIS A 81 11.30 -7.10 -3.07
N ALA A 82 12.56 -7.33 -2.69
CA ALA A 82 12.90 -8.37 -1.73
C ALA A 82 12.23 -8.11 -0.37
N THR A 83 12.27 -6.89 0.16
CA THR A 83 11.61 -6.55 1.43
C THR A 83 10.09 -6.81 1.37
N LEU A 84 9.44 -6.47 0.26
CA LEU A 84 8.02 -6.73 0.03
C LEU A 84 7.71 -8.23 0.08
N LEU A 85 8.49 -9.07 -0.61
CA LEU A 85 8.25 -10.52 -0.63
C LEU A 85 8.47 -11.19 0.74
N HIS A 86 9.36 -10.66 1.57
CA HIS A 86 9.60 -11.18 2.92
C HIS A 86 8.64 -10.58 3.96
N SER A 87 7.87 -9.56 3.61
CA SER A 87 6.88 -9.00 4.52
C SER A 87 5.70 -9.96 4.65
N PRO A 88 5.43 -10.51 5.84
CA PRO A 88 4.32 -11.44 6.04
C PRO A 88 2.95 -10.79 5.78
N ARG A 89 2.91 -9.45 5.68
CA ARG A 89 1.72 -8.65 5.44
C ARG A 89 1.54 -8.24 3.98
N ALA A 90 2.56 -8.39 3.15
CA ALA A 90 2.50 -8.19 1.71
C ALA A 90 2.45 -9.51 0.92
N ALA A 91 2.61 -10.66 1.60
CA ALA A 91 2.76 -12.00 1.03
C ALA A 91 1.48 -12.61 0.42
N ALA A 92 0.62 -11.77 -0.13
CA ALA A 92 -0.51 -12.19 -0.96
C ALA A 92 -0.23 -11.97 -2.47
N ALA A 93 1.02 -11.70 -2.85
CA ALA A 93 1.41 -11.48 -4.24
C ALA A 93 1.35 -12.77 -5.06
N ALA A 94 0.17 -13.19 -5.51
CA ALA A 94 0.05 -14.08 -6.64
C ALA A 94 0.40 -13.30 -7.92
N PRO A 95 1.24 -13.83 -8.83
CA PRO A 95 1.54 -13.18 -10.10
C PRO A 95 0.29 -13.17 -10.98
N GLY A 96 -0.47 -12.08 -10.93
CA GLY A 96 -1.61 -11.86 -11.81
C GLY A 96 -1.12 -11.60 -13.23
N LYS A 97 -1.14 -12.64 -14.08
CA LYS A 97 -1.25 -12.43 -15.53
C LYS A 97 -2.68 -12.00 -15.81
N TYR A 98 -2.89 -10.73 -16.13
CA TYR A 98 -4.13 -10.29 -16.78
C TYR A 98 -3.77 -9.58 -18.08
N HIS A 99 -4.47 -9.99 -19.13
CA HIS A 99 -4.38 -9.52 -20.51
C HIS A 99 -4.82 -8.07 -20.65
#